data_AF-A0A7W1GXK9-F1
#
_entry.id   AF-A0A7W1GXK9-F1
#
_cell.length_a   1.000
_cell.length_b   1.000
_cell.length_c   1.000
_cell.angle_alpha   90.00
_cell.angle_beta   90.00
_cell.angle_gamma   90.00
#
_symmetry.space_group_name_H-M   'P 1'
#
loop_
_entity.id
_entity.type
_entity.pdbx_description
1 polymer ?
#
loop_
_entity_poly.entity_id
_entity_poly.type
_entity_poly.pdbx_seq_one_letter_code
_entity_poly.pdbx_strand_id
1 'polypeptide(L)'
;MRLFGKVDLQSVTSHVPWPVRLYALLGLMDFFFTLLAFQYGFQEGNPILAWYQEQGVFEVVKVGTTIAIVILGFLLWKLRLVRAIICAADIGMFALFCWHLFFWVGFLNKG
;
A
#
# COMPACT_ATOMS: atom_id res chain seq x y z
N MET A 1 -33.53 9.86 6.45
CA MET A 1 -32.08 9.53 6.44
C MET A 1 -31.78 8.59 7.61
N ARG A 2 -31.67 7.28 7.36
CA ARG A 2 -31.11 6.31 8.32
C ARG A 2 -29.67 6.05 7.91
N LEU A 3 -28.74 6.89 8.37
CA LEU A 3 -27.34 6.87 7.89
C LEU A 3 -26.46 5.80 8.56
N PHE A 4 -26.92 5.18 9.64
CA PHE A 4 -26.13 4.14 10.33
C PHE A 4 -27.05 2.98 10.74
N GLY A 5 -27.20 2.02 9.83
CA GLY A 5 -27.72 0.70 10.19
C GLY A 5 -26.78 0.06 11.20
N LYS A 6 -27.34 -0.64 12.19
CA LYS A 6 -26.61 -1.41 13.20
C LYS A 6 -25.46 -2.17 12.54
N VAL A 7 -24.23 -1.84 12.92
CA VAL A 7 -23.03 -2.56 12.49
C VAL A 7 -23.07 -3.89 13.23
N ASP A 8 -23.56 -4.91 12.54
CA ASP A 8 -23.67 -6.25 13.09
C ASP A 8 -22.29 -6.92 13.08
N LEU A 9 -21.57 -6.76 14.20
CA LEU A 9 -20.24 -7.31 14.43
C LEU A 9 -20.22 -8.85 14.51
N GLN A 10 -21.38 -9.52 14.46
CA GLN A 10 -21.46 -10.99 14.52
C GLN A 10 -21.26 -11.69 13.17
N SER A 11 -21.12 -10.94 12.07
CA SER A 11 -20.83 -11.50 10.73
C SER A 11 -19.33 -11.54 10.37
N VAL A 12 -18.43 -11.45 11.37
CA VAL A 12 -16.96 -11.54 11.23
C VAL A 12 -16.51 -12.98 10.93
N THR A 13 -17.22 -13.64 10.02
CA THR A 13 -16.86 -14.91 9.40
C THR A 13 -17.09 -14.76 7.90
N SER A 14 -16.17 -14.08 7.22
CA SER A 14 -15.93 -14.35 5.80
C SER A 14 -14.66 -13.65 5.38
N HIS A 15 -13.66 -14.47 5.02
CA HIS A 15 -12.44 -14.17 4.28
C HIS A 15 -12.12 -12.69 4.01
N VAL A 16 -10.91 -12.27 4.41
CA VAL A 16 -10.35 -10.96 4.03
C VAL A 16 -10.53 -10.76 2.51
N PRO A 17 -11.16 -9.66 2.08
CA PRO A 17 -11.40 -9.43 0.66
C PRO A 17 -10.11 -9.51 -0.13
N TRP A 18 -10.15 -10.16 -1.31
CA TRP A 18 -8.96 -10.33 -2.14
C TRP A 18 -8.24 -8.99 -2.46
N PRO A 19 -8.93 -7.90 -2.82
CA PRO A 19 -8.26 -6.62 -3.08
C PRO A 19 -7.51 -6.08 -1.86
N VAL A 20 -8.03 -6.27 -0.65
CA VAL A 20 -7.32 -5.86 0.58
C VAL A 20 -6.02 -6.67 0.77
N ARG A 21 -6.05 -7.97 0.46
CA ARG A 21 -4.86 -8.83 0.50
C ARG A 21 -3.83 -8.43 -0.57
N LEU A 22 -4.31 -8.15 -1.78
CA LEU A 22 -3.47 -7.70 -2.89
C LEU A 22 -2.79 -6.37 -2.55
N TYR A 23 -3.54 -5.41 -2.00
CA TYR A 23 -3.01 -4.14 -1.53
C TYR A 23 -1.88 -4.32 -0.51
N ALA A 24 -2.10 -5.18 0.49
CA ALA A 24 -1.08 -5.49 1.50
C ALA A 24 0.21 -6.07 0.87
N LEU A 25 0.05 -7.00 -0.07
CA LEU A 25 1.17 -7.60 -0.79
C LEU A 25 1.93 -6.55 -1.63
N LEU A 26 1.22 -5.77 -2.44
CA LEU A 26 1.82 -4.75 -3.28
C LEU A 26 2.49 -3.65 -2.45
N GLY A 27 1.87 -3.23 -1.33
CA GLY A 27 2.46 -2.28 -0.38
C GLY A 27 3.75 -2.80 0.25
N LEU A 28 3.79 -4.09 0.60
CA LEU A 28 5.01 -4.71 1.12
C LEU A 28 6.11 -4.80 0.05
N MET A 29 5.76 -5.16 -1.18
CA MET A 29 6.73 -5.21 -2.29
C MET A 29 7.29 -3.81 -2.60
N ASP A 30 6.44 -2.79 -2.68
CA ASP A 30 6.83 -1.40 -2.85
C ASP A 30 7.81 -0.94 -1.76
N PHE A 31 7.50 -1.27 -0.51
CA PHE A 31 8.40 -1.01 0.62
C PHE A 31 9.78 -1.64 0.43
N PHE A 32 9.85 -2.93 0.04
CA PHE A 32 11.11 -3.61 -0.23
C PHE A 32 11.91 -2.96 -1.37
N PHE A 33 11.28 -2.61 -2.49
CA PHE A 33 11.98 -1.93 -3.59
C PHE A 33 12.47 -0.54 -3.20
N THR A 34 11.71 0.16 -2.35
CA THR A 34 12.12 1.49 -1.88
C THR A 34 13.35 1.39 -0.97
N LEU A 35 13.36 0.43 -0.03
CA LEU A 35 14.52 0.18 0.81
C LEU A 35 15.75 -0.22 0.00
N LEU A 36 15.57 -1.10 -1.00
CA LEU A 36 16.65 -1.43 -1.93
C LEU A 36 17.14 -0.19 -2.66
N ALA A 37 16.24 0.65 -3.19
CA ALA A 37 16.65 1.88 -3.89
C ALA A 37 17.49 2.79 -2.99
N PHE A 38 17.12 2.95 -1.71
CA PHE A 38 17.91 3.71 -0.75
C PHE A 38 19.30 3.13 -0.51
N GLN A 39 19.45 1.80 -0.50
CA GLN A 39 20.77 1.15 -0.38
C GLN A 39 21.69 1.45 -1.57
N TYR A 40 21.13 1.72 -2.75
CA TYR A 40 21.90 2.14 -3.94
C TYR A 40 22.05 3.67 -4.05
N GLY A 41 21.69 4.42 -3.00
CA GLY A 41 21.87 5.87 -2.94
C GLY A 41 20.79 6.68 -3.66
N PHE A 42 19.69 6.05 -4.09
CA PHE A 42 18.53 6.79 -4.58
C PHE A 42 17.83 7.52 -3.44
N GLN A 43 17.23 8.66 -3.77
CA GLN A 43 16.38 9.41 -2.84
C GLN A 43 14.91 9.22 -3.19
N GLU A 44 14.06 9.33 -2.17
CA GLU A 44 12.62 9.27 -2.35
C GLU A 44 12.11 10.45 -3.18
N GLY A 45 11.35 10.15 -4.24
CA GLY A 45 10.84 11.17 -5.16
C GLY A 45 9.63 11.92 -4.60
N ASN A 46 8.92 11.32 -3.64
CA ASN A 46 7.80 11.97 -2.97
C ASN A 46 8.32 12.87 -1.82
N PRO A 47 8.08 14.20 -1.86
CA PRO A 47 8.64 15.13 -0.88
C PRO A 47 8.19 14.86 0.56
N ILE A 48 6.98 14.33 0.75
CA ILE A 48 6.48 13.97 2.09
C ILE A 48 7.23 12.76 2.63
N LEU A 49 7.43 11.75 1.78
CA LEU A 49 8.16 10.54 2.16
C LEU A 49 9.66 10.81 2.33
N ALA A 50 10.25 11.69 1.50
CA ALA A 50 11.61 12.18 1.68
C ALA A 50 11.79 12.90 3.03
N TRP A 51 10.82 13.74 3.42
CA TRP A 51 10.84 14.34 4.76
C TRP A 51 10.83 13.28 5.87
N TYR A 52 10.00 12.24 5.78
CA TYR A 52 10.02 11.14 6.75
C TYR A 52 11.34 10.35 6.76
N GLN A 53 12.00 10.23 5.60
CA GLN A 53 13.33 9.64 5.47
C GLN A 53 14.38 10.47 6.21
N GLU A 54 14.38 11.79 6.05
CA GLU A 54 15.28 12.71 6.77
C GLU A 54 15.08 12.66 8.28
N GLN A 55 13.85 12.45 8.74
CA GLN A 55 13.54 12.30 10.17
C GLN A 55 13.82 10.89 10.72
N GLY A 56 14.25 9.94 9.90
CA GLY A 56 14.51 8.55 10.32
C GLY A 56 13.26 7.75 10.68
N VAL A 57 12.07 8.19 10.25
CA VAL A 57 10.78 7.54 10.56
C VAL A 57 10.11 6.90 9.35
N PHE A 58 10.77 6.91 8.19
CA PHE A 58 10.24 6.42 6.92
C PHE A 58 9.65 5.01 7.02
N GLU A 59 10.38 4.06 7.60
CA GLU A 59 9.95 2.67 7.70
C GLU A 59 8.67 2.52 8.53
N VAL A 60 8.65 3.17 9.70
CA VAL A 60 7.51 3.14 10.62
C VAL A 60 6.28 3.77 9.97
N VAL A 61 6.45 4.89 9.28
CA VAL A 61 5.35 5.57 8.60
C VAL A 61 4.83 4.72 7.44
N LYS A 62 5.70 4.16 6.59
CA LYS A 62 5.29 3.40 5.40
C LYS A 62 4.62 2.07 5.76
N VAL A 63 5.13 1.37 6.76
CA VAL A 63 4.49 0.14 7.29
C VAL A 63 3.20 0.49 8.03
N GLY A 64 3.23 1.52 8.88
CA GLY A 64 2.07 1.96 9.67
C GLY A 64 0.89 2.41 8.81
N THR A 65 1.12 3.17 7.75
CA THR A 65 0.08 3.58 6.80
C THR A 65 -0.49 2.39 6.04
N THR A 66 0.35 1.44 5.61
CA THR A 66 -0.10 0.21 4.94
C THR A 66 -1.01 -0.60 5.86
N ILE A 67 -0.62 -0.81 7.12
CA ILE A 67 -1.44 -1.51 8.11
C ILE A 67 -2.76 -0.77 8.35
N ALA A 68 -2.73 0.56 8.50
CA ALA A 68 -3.93 1.37 8.70
C ALA A 68 -4.91 1.24 7.53
N ILE A 69 -4.42 1.28 6.28
CA ILE A 69 -5.26 1.11 5.08
C ILE A 69 -5.84 -0.29 5.00
N VAL A 70 -5.06 -1.33 5.33
CA VAL A 70 -5.55 -2.72 5.37
C VAL A 70 -6.66 -2.89 6.40
N ILE A 71 -6.48 -2.35 7.61
CA ILE A 71 -7.50 -2.39 8.68
C ILE A 71 -8.76 -1.62 8.25
N LEU A 72 -8.61 -0.39 7.77
CA LEU A 72 -9.75 0.42 7.30
C LEU A 72 -10.47 -0.25 6.12
N GLY A 73 -9.72 -0.82 5.18
CA GLY A 73 -10.25 -1.54 4.04
C GLY A 73 -11.03 -2.78 4.43
N PHE A 74 -10.56 -3.51 5.45
CA PHE A 74 -11.27 -4.64 6.03
C PHE A 74 -12.56 -4.20 6.74
N LEU A 75 -12.47 -3.23 7.66
CA LEU A 75 -13.61 -2.76 8.47
C LEU A 75 -14.71 -2.11 7.62
N LEU A 76 -14.32 -1.37 6.57
CA LEU A 76 -15.24 -0.57 5.77
C LEU A 76 -15.54 -1.19 4.39
N TRP A 77 -15.17 -2.45 4.17
CA TRP A 77 -15.30 -3.12 2.85
C TRP A 77 -16.71 -3.09 2.25
N LYS A 78 -17.74 -3.09 3.11
CA LYS A 78 -19.14 -3.05 2.66
C LYS A 78 -19.51 -1.73 1.98
N LEU A 79 -18.75 -0.66 2.21
CA LEU A 79 -18.94 0.63 1.53
C LEU A 79 -18.43 0.57 0.08
N ARG A 80 -19.31 0.92 -0.88
CA ARG A 80 -18.97 0.94 -2.33
C ARG A 80 -17.74 1.82 -2.62
N LEU A 81 -17.68 2.99 -1.98
CA LEU A 81 -16.59 3.93 -2.14
C LEU A 81 -15.24 3.33 -1.73
N VAL A 82 -15.17 2.65 -0.57
CA VAL A 82 -13.94 2.02 -0.08
C VAL A 82 -13.46 0.94 -1.03
N ARG A 83 -14.36 0.11 -1.56
CA ARG A 83 -13.99 -0.89 -2.59
C ARG A 83 -13.39 -0.26 -3.84
N ALA A 84 -14.03 0.79 -4.34
CA ALA A 84 -13.54 1.50 -5.53
C ALA A 84 -12.16 2.11 -5.29
N ILE A 85 -11.95 2.75 -4.14
CA ILE A 85 -10.65 3.34 -3.77
C ILE A 85 -9.56 2.27 -3.67
N ILE A 86 -9.82 1.15 -2.99
CA ILE A 86 -8.82 0.08 -2.83
C ILE A 86 -8.49 -0.55 -4.18
N CYS A 87 -9.47 -0.86 -5.01
CA CYS A 87 -9.20 -1.40 -6.35
C CYS A 87 -8.42 -0.41 -7.23
N ALA A 88 -8.72 0.89 -7.15
CA ALA A 88 -7.96 1.90 -7.88
C ALA A 88 -6.52 2.02 -7.35
N ALA A 89 -6.34 1.94 -6.02
CA ALA A 89 -5.03 1.93 -5.39
C ALA A 89 -4.23 0.68 -5.82
N ASP A 90 -4.83 -0.50 -5.86
CA ASP A 90 -4.19 -1.73 -6.35
C ASP A 90 -3.69 -1.58 -7.79
N ILE A 91 -4.48 -0.99 -8.69
CA ILE A 91 -4.06 -0.74 -10.07
C ILE A 91 -2.85 0.20 -10.10
N GLY A 92 -2.89 1.28 -9.33
CA GLY A 92 -1.78 2.22 -9.23
C GLY A 92 -0.51 1.58 -8.67
N MET A 93 -0.65 0.82 -7.59
CA MET A 93 0.46 0.09 -6.95
C MET A 93 1.04 -0.98 -7.87
N PHE A 94 0.20 -1.69 -8.63
CA PHE A 94 0.66 -2.68 -9.60
C PHE A 94 1.44 -2.02 -10.74
N ALA A 95 0.97 -0.88 -11.27
CA ALA A 95 1.69 -0.13 -12.28
C ALA A 95 3.05 0.36 -11.76
N LEU A 96 3.10 0.86 -10.52
CA LEU A 96 4.33 1.28 -9.85
C LEU A 96 5.30 0.10 -9.67
N PHE A 97 4.79 -1.05 -9.24
CA PHE A 97 5.57 -2.28 -9.12
C PHE A 97 6.16 -2.73 -10.46
N CYS A 98 5.38 -2.71 -11.55
CA CYS A 98 5.90 -3.01 -12.89
C CYS A 98 6.99 -2.03 -13.33
N TRP A 99 6.84 -0.74 -13.02
CA TRP A 99 7.86 0.27 -13.29
C TRP A 99 9.14 -0.01 -12.49
N HIS A 100 9.04 -0.32 -11.20
CA HIS A 100 10.18 -0.76 -10.40
C HIS A 100 10.87 -1.99 -11.01
N LEU A 101 10.12 -3.03 -11.39
CA LEU A 101 10.71 -4.21 -12.02
C LEU A 101 11.47 -3.87 -13.30
N PHE A 102 10.89 -3.06 -14.18
CA PHE A 102 11.55 -2.65 -15.41
C PHE A 102 12.86 -1.88 -15.13
N PHE A 103 12.82 -0.95 -14.18
CA PHE A 103 14.00 -0.19 -13.77
C PHE A 103 15.08 -1.09 -13.19
N TRP A 104 14.73 -1.99 -12.26
CA TRP A 104 15.68 -2.90 -11.61
C TRP A 104 16.27 -3.91 -12.60
N VAL A 105 15.46 -4.50 -13.49
CA VAL A 105 15.97 -5.38 -14.55
C VAL A 105 16.93 -4.62 -15.48
N GLY A 106 16.58 -3.39 -15.86
CA GLY A 106 17.45 -2.53 -16.66
C GLY A 106 18.75 -2.15 -15.97
N PHE A 107 18.70 -1.90 -14.65
CA PHE A 107 19.88 -1.58 -13.83
C PHE A 107 20.81 -2.79 -13.70
N LEU A 108 20.27 -3.97 -13.39
CA LEU A 108 21.05 -5.21 -13.25
C LEU A 108 21.73 -5.63 -14.56
N ASN A 109 21.13 -5.36 -15.71
CA ASN A 109 21.72 -5.67 -17.02
C ASN A 109 22.87 -4.73 -17.43
N LYS A 110 23.06 -3.61 -16.72
CA LYS A 110 24.13 -2.62 -16.99
C LYS A 110 25.29 -2.71 -16.00
N GLY A 111 25.13 -3.48 -14.92
CA GLY A 111 26.12 -3.68 -13.86
C GLY A 111 27.03 -4.88 -14.11
#